data_AF-A0A938MX65-F1
#
_entry.id   AF-A0A938MX65-F1
#
_cell.length_a   1.000
_cell.length_b   1.000
_cell.length_c   1.000
_cell.angle_alpha   90.00
_cell.angle_beta   90.00
_cell.angle_gamma   90.00
#
_symmetry.space_group_name_H-M   'P 1'
#
loop_
_entity.id
_entity.type
_entity.pdbx_description
1 polymer ?
#
loop_
_entity_poly.entity_id
_entity_poly.type
_entity_poly.pdbx_seq_one_letter_code
_entity_poly.pdbx_strand_id
1 'polypeptide(L)'
;MKRWSRCGIMLLCVAIALSACTAETIQTKPQCDEVGDVRLGAFPFAGTTEGVLTWIGDQYELEAGSIRHDLTADRAQTLIKWRPSENRVYSVLIWNDSKESAAVTVQWETGVPTLTDVLWCFGEPTLYNAFHAQFAEATWTYLELWYPERGVKVTAHEPRKTLGFSGTQAITHIVYVQPGQPRDLIQRFFWAVDRKSERYVGILQGLKPWPGDIAKITIDK
;
A
#
# COMPACT_ATOMS: atom_id res chain seq x y z
N MET A 1 11.52 -44.96 80.43
CA MET A 1 10.06 -45.13 80.21
C MET A 1 9.71 -44.35 78.93
N LYS A 2 9.44 -45.04 77.83
CA LYS A 2 8.10 -45.29 77.24
C LYS A 2 7.46 -44.08 76.52
N ARG A 3 7.22 -44.29 75.21
CA ARG A 3 6.18 -43.77 74.28
C ARG A 3 6.34 -42.33 73.78
N TRP A 4 6.55 -42.09 72.46
CA TRP A 4 5.64 -42.21 71.29
C TRP A 4 4.45 -41.25 71.33
N SER A 5 4.43 -40.23 70.45
CA SER A 5 3.52 -40.12 69.29
C SER A 5 3.29 -38.67 68.81
N ARG A 6 3.75 -38.43 67.57
CA ARG A 6 3.09 -37.76 66.42
C ARG A 6 2.06 -36.63 66.66
N CYS A 7 2.33 -35.48 66.04
CA CYS A 7 1.46 -34.71 65.13
C CYS A 7 2.31 -33.48 64.71
N GLY A 8 2.76 -33.29 63.48
CA GLY A 8 1.99 -33.36 62.24
C GLY A 8 1.59 -31.93 61.87
N ILE A 9 1.93 -31.53 60.63
CA ILE A 9 1.26 -30.54 59.76
C ILE A 9 2.18 -29.41 59.25
N MET A 10 2.57 -29.65 57.99
CA MET A 10 2.63 -28.75 56.84
C MET A 10 3.63 -27.59 56.82
N LEU A 11 4.73 -27.87 56.14
CA LEU A 11 5.34 -26.96 55.18
C LEU A 11 4.26 -26.41 54.23
N LEU A 12 4.14 -25.09 54.15
CA LEU A 12 3.53 -24.40 53.02
C LEU A 12 4.64 -23.65 52.28
N CYS A 13 5.24 -24.31 51.29
CA CYS A 13 6.12 -23.68 50.31
C CYS A 13 5.26 -22.82 49.37
N VAL A 14 5.10 -21.54 49.68
CA VAL A 14 4.57 -20.56 48.72
C VAL A 14 5.73 -20.11 47.83
N ALA A 15 6.06 -20.96 46.85
CA ALA A 15 6.86 -20.55 45.71
C ALA A 15 5.98 -19.70 44.80
N ILE A 16 6.08 -18.37 44.95
CA ILE A 16 5.51 -17.43 44.00
C ILE A 16 6.35 -17.53 42.72
N ALA A 17 5.98 -18.48 41.86
CA ALA A 17 6.41 -18.48 40.48
C ALA A 17 5.80 -17.21 39.85
N LEU A 18 6.61 -16.18 39.72
CA LEU A 18 6.38 -15.05 38.82
C LEU A 18 6.34 -15.60 37.40
N SER A 19 5.19 -16.19 37.03
CA SER A 19 4.76 -16.31 35.65
C SER A 19 4.48 -14.88 35.19
N ALA A 20 5.53 -14.21 34.72
CA ALA A 20 5.36 -13.15 33.77
C ALA A 20 4.70 -13.81 32.55
N CYS A 21 3.37 -13.76 32.48
CA CYS A 21 2.66 -13.81 31.22
C CYS A 21 3.23 -12.67 30.38
N THR A 22 4.28 -12.96 29.62
CA THR A 22 4.48 -12.31 28.34
C THR A 22 3.21 -12.62 27.56
N ALA A 23 2.25 -11.70 27.63
CA ALA A 23 1.25 -11.59 26.59
C ALA A 23 2.06 -11.33 25.32
N GLU A 24 2.45 -12.40 24.64
CA GLU A 24 2.74 -12.34 23.22
C GLU A 24 1.48 -11.72 22.62
N THR A 25 1.57 -10.42 22.33
CA THR A 25 0.67 -9.79 21.40
C THR A 25 0.77 -10.62 20.13
N ILE A 26 -0.18 -11.54 19.97
CA ILE A 26 -0.38 -12.28 18.72
C ILE A 26 -0.69 -11.18 17.72
N GLN A 27 0.34 -10.75 17.00
CA GLN A 27 0.19 -9.81 15.91
C GLN A 27 -0.55 -10.59 14.83
N THR A 28 -1.89 -10.51 14.86
CA THR A 28 -2.74 -11.08 13.83
C THR A 28 -2.29 -10.47 12.51
N LYS A 29 -1.81 -11.33 11.60
CA LYS A 29 -1.41 -10.91 10.26
C LYS A 29 -2.56 -10.08 9.66
N PRO A 30 -2.28 -8.92 9.05
CA PRO A 30 -3.32 -8.13 8.43
C PRO A 30 -4.05 -9.00 7.41
N GLN A 31 -5.37 -8.84 7.35
CA GLN A 31 -6.13 -9.47 6.30
C GLN A 31 -5.75 -8.77 4.99
N CYS A 32 -5.50 -9.53 3.92
CA CYS A 32 -5.01 -8.91 2.68
C CYS A 32 -5.97 -7.92 2.04
N ASP A 33 -7.24 -7.95 2.44
CA ASP A 33 -8.27 -6.96 2.08
C ASP A 33 -8.06 -5.59 2.74
N GLU A 34 -7.20 -5.50 3.76
CA GLU A 34 -6.78 -4.24 4.40
C GLU A 34 -5.59 -3.60 3.66
N VAL A 35 -4.72 -4.43 3.07
CA VAL A 35 -3.53 -4.02 2.33
C VAL A 35 -3.85 -3.71 0.87
N GLY A 36 -4.69 -4.52 0.24
CA GLY A 36 -5.16 -4.33 -1.13
C GLY A 36 -6.68 -4.43 -1.23
N ASP A 37 -7.24 -4.04 -2.36
CA ASP A 37 -8.67 -4.18 -2.62
C ASP A 37 -8.92 -5.01 -3.89
N VAL A 38 -9.37 -6.25 -3.70
CA VAL A 38 -9.65 -7.17 -4.81
C VAL A 38 -10.76 -6.67 -5.72
N ARG A 39 -11.68 -5.84 -5.21
CA ARG A 39 -12.78 -5.27 -6.02
C ARG A 39 -12.22 -4.42 -7.16
N LEU A 40 -11.10 -3.72 -6.93
CA LEU A 40 -10.48 -2.87 -7.94
C LEU A 40 -10.00 -3.62 -9.19
N GLY A 41 -9.91 -4.96 -9.15
CA GLY A 41 -9.69 -5.77 -10.35
C GLY A 41 -10.81 -5.65 -11.39
N ALA A 42 -12.03 -5.30 -10.97
CA ALA A 42 -13.19 -5.06 -11.83
C ALA A 42 -13.53 -3.57 -11.99
N PHE A 43 -12.64 -2.66 -11.60
CA PHE A 43 -12.88 -1.23 -11.68
C PHE A 43 -12.99 -0.76 -13.16
N PRO A 44 -13.92 0.13 -13.50
CA PRO A 44 -14.09 0.61 -14.87
C PRO A 44 -13.03 1.67 -15.24
N PHE A 45 -11.79 1.25 -15.52
CA PHE A 45 -10.66 2.15 -15.82
C PHE A 45 -10.79 2.99 -17.10
N ALA A 46 -11.80 2.72 -17.93
CA ALA A 46 -12.20 3.54 -19.08
C ALA A 46 -13.64 4.08 -18.94
N GLY A 47 -14.11 4.24 -17.70
CA GLY A 47 -15.48 4.62 -17.37
C GLY A 47 -15.72 6.14 -17.38
N THR A 48 -17.00 6.49 -17.49
CA THR A 48 -17.48 7.86 -17.22
C THR A 48 -17.54 8.11 -15.70
N THR A 49 -17.62 9.38 -15.30
CA THR A 49 -17.90 9.77 -13.91
C THR A 49 -19.12 9.03 -13.34
N GLU A 50 -20.21 8.95 -14.10
CA GLU A 50 -21.43 8.23 -13.69
C GLU A 50 -21.16 6.73 -13.51
N GLY A 51 -20.48 6.08 -14.47
CA GLY A 51 -20.15 4.66 -14.36
C GLY A 51 -19.27 4.35 -13.16
N VAL A 52 -18.31 5.21 -12.83
CA VAL A 52 -17.49 5.07 -11.63
C VAL A 52 -18.31 5.26 -10.35
N LEU A 53 -19.18 6.27 -10.29
CA LEU A 53 -20.04 6.50 -9.12
C LEU A 53 -20.99 5.31 -8.88
N THR A 54 -21.61 4.78 -9.93
CA THR A 54 -22.45 3.57 -9.85
C THR A 54 -21.64 2.38 -9.34
N TRP A 55 -20.46 2.14 -9.93
CA TRP A 55 -19.59 1.05 -9.47
C TRP A 55 -19.20 1.20 -8.00
N ILE A 56 -18.87 2.41 -7.53
CA ILE A 56 -18.57 2.65 -6.11
C ILE A 56 -19.80 2.31 -5.24
N GLY A 57 -21.00 2.73 -5.63
CA GLY A 57 -22.23 2.41 -4.91
C GLY A 57 -22.54 0.92 -4.85
N ASP A 58 -22.25 0.18 -5.92
CA ASP A 58 -22.48 -1.27 -6.00
C ASP A 58 -21.46 -2.09 -5.19
N GLN A 59 -20.22 -1.59 -5.06
CA GLN A 59 -19.11 -2.33 -4.45
C GLN A 59 -18.86 -2.02 -2.98
N TYR A 60 -19.40 -0.90 -2.49
CA TYR A 60 -19.16 -0.42 -1.14
C TYR A 60 -20.47 0.03 -0.49
N GLU A 61 -20.74 -0.51 0.71
CA GLU A 61 -21.77 0.01 1.59
C GLU A 61 -21.25 1.27 2.27
N LEU A 62 -21.52 2.42 1.65
CA LEU A 62 -20.98 3.71 2.05
C LEU A 62 -22.03 4.59 2.73
N GLU A 63 -21.63 5.23 3.83
CA GLU A 63 -22.43 6.26 4.50
C GLU A 63 -22.64 7.49 3.59
N ALA A 64 -23.76 8.19 3.80
CA ALA A 64 -24.07 9.39 3.04
C ALA A 64 -22.97 10.46 3.19
N GLY A 65 -22.50 11.02 2.08
CA GLY A 65 -21.45 12.06 2.06
C GLY A 65 -20.01 11.55 2.19
N SER A 66 -19.80 10.23 2.23
CA SER A 66 -18.46 9.62 2.17
C SER A 66 -17.83 9.67 0.78
N ILE A 67 -18.63 9.92 -0.26
CA ILE A 67 -18.18 10.18 -1.63
C ILE A 67 -18.18 11.69 -1.88
N ARG A 68 -17.06 12.20 -2.36
CA ARG A 68 -16.92 13.57 -2.86
C ARG A 68 -16.43 13.53 -4.30
N HIS A 69 -16.92 14.45 -5.12
CA HIS A 69 -16.37 14.62 -6.46
C HIS A 69 -16.29 16.10 -6.80
N ASP A 70 -15.14 16.50 -7.33
CA ASP A 70 -14.84 17.89 -7.68
C ASP A 70 -14.28 17.93 -9.10
N LEU A 71 -14.68 18.92 -9.88
CA LEU A 71 -14.01 19.23 -11.15
C LEU A 71 -12.65 19.86 -10.86
N THR A 72 -11.64 19.48 -11.63
CA THR A 72 -10.35 20.19 -11.61
C THR A 72 -10.54 21.65 -12.04
N ALA A 73 -9.57 22.52 -11.71
CA ALA A 73 -9.67 23.95 -12.01
C ALA A 73 -9.85 24.25 -13.50
N ASP A 74 -9.25 23.42 -14.37
CA ASP A 74 -9.38 23.48 -15.83
C ASP A 74 -10.64 22.76 -16.37
N ARG A 75 -11.40 22.09 -15.49
CA ARG A 75 -12.57 21.26 -15.80
C ARG A 75 -12.29 20.14 -16.80
N ALA A 76 -11.02 19.77 -17.00
CA ALA A 76 -10.64 18.68 -17.88
C ALA A 76 -10.87 17.31 -17.22
N GLN A 77 -10.89 17.28 -15.89
CA GLN A 77 -10.98 16.05 -15.11
C GLN A 77 -12.00 16.18 -13.97
N THR A 78 -12.50 15.03 -13.54
CA THR A 78 -13.27 14.88 -12.31
C THR A 78 -12.45 14.07 -11.31
N LEU A 79 -12.16 14.65 -10.15
CA LEU A 79 -11.56 13.95 -9.02
C LEU A 79 -12.68 13.38 -8.17
N ILE A 80 -12.78 12.06 -8.07
CA ILE A 80 -13.70 11.38 -7.15
C ILE A 80 -12.88 10.84 -5.99
N LYS A 81 -13.33 11.10 -4.76
CA LYS A 81 -12.77 10.54 -3.53
C LYS A 81 -13.86 9.80 -2.77
N TRP A 82 -13.53 8.64 -2.23
CA TRP A 82 -14.43 7.91 -1.33
C TRP A 82 -13.67 7.26 -0.18
N ARG A 83 -14.38 7.03 0.93
CA ARG A 83 -13.81 6.49 2.16
C ARG A 83 -14.63 5.28 2.62
N PRO A 84 -14.21 4.04 2.31
CA PRO A 84 -14.90 2.84 2.74
C PRO A 84 -14.64 2.45 4.20
N SER A 85 -13.63 3.03 4.83
CA SER A 85 -13.35 2.87 6.27
C SER A 85 -12.64 4.11 6.79
N GLU A 86 -12.64 4.33 8.11
CA GLU A 86 -12.00 5.50 8.72
C GLU A 86 -10.52 5.66 8.34
N ASN A 87 -9.82 4.54 8.12
CA ASN A 87 -8.38 4.53 7.92
C ASN A 87 -7.94 4.56 6.46
N ARG A 88 -8.87 4.52 5.49
CA ARG A 88 -8.52 4.33 4.08
C ARG A 88 -9.30 5.26 3.17
N VAL A 89 -8.57 6.02 2.35
CA VAL A 89 -9.14 6.95 1.37
C VAL A 89 -8.74 6.51 -0.02
N TYR A 90 -9.72 6.51 -0.91
CA TYR A 90 -9.55 6.20 -2.31
C TYR A 90 -9.76 7.47 -3.10
N SER A 91 -9.04 7.60 -4.19
CA SER A 91 -9.24 8.69 -5.13
C SER A 91 -8.99 8.23 -6.56
N VAL A 92 -9.77 8.74 -7.50
CA VAL A 92 -9.56 8.54 -8.94
C VAL A 92 -9.72 9.85 -9.68
N LEU A 93 -8.84 10.10 -10.65
CA LEU A 93 -8.98 11.18 -11.62
C LEU A 93 -9.53 10.58 -12.92
N ILE A 94 -10.69 11.07 -13.35
CA ILE A 94 -11.35 10.66 -14.59
C ILE A 94 -11.24 11.81 -15.57
N TRP A 95 -10.79 11.53 -16.78
CA TRP A 95 -10.73 12.53 -17.84
C TRP A 95 -12.09 12.67 -18.50
N ASN A 96 -12.56 13.91 -18.65
CA ASN A 96 -13.87 14.18 -19.24
C ASN A 96 -13.91 13.87 -20.75
N ASP A 97 -12.75 13.72 -21.41
CA ASP A 97 -12.61 13.32 -22.81
C ASP A 97 -12.55 11.79 -23.02
N SER A 98 -12.84 11.00 -21.98
CA SER A 98 -12.87 9.52 -22.02
C SER A 98 -11.52 8.85 -22.35
N LYS A 99 -10.38 9.53 -22.13
CA LYS A 99 -9.07 8.85 -22.16
C LYS A 99 -8.99 7.77 -21.07
N GLU A 100 -8.32 6.65 -21.37
CA GLU A 100 -8.13 5.45 -20.50
C GLU A 100 -7.32 5.70 -19.20
N SER A 101 -7.20 6.94 -18.75
CA SER A 101 -6.23 7.35 -17.74
C SER A 101 -6.79 7.39 -16.31
N ALA A 102 -7.84 6.63 -16.02
CA ALA A 102 -8.29 6.47 -14.65
C ALA A 102 -7.26 5.66 -13.85
N ALA A 103 -6.72 6.26 -12.79
CA ALA A 103 -5.84 5.59 -11.84
C ALA A 103 -6.45 5.74 -10.44
N VAL A 104 -6.77 4.61 -9.81
CA VAL A 104 -7.30 4.60 -8.45
C VAL A 104 -6.13 4.58 -7.49
N THR A 105 -5.99 5.63 -6.70
CA THR A 105 -5.00 5.71 -5.62
C THR A 105 -5.67 5.36 -4.30
N VAL A 106 -5.04 4.48 -3.53
CA VAL A 106 -5.44 4.11 -2.17
C VAL A 106 -4.39 4.65 -1.20
N GLN A 107 -4.85 5.37 -0.19
CA GLN A 107 -4.05 5.97 0.88
C GLN A 107 -4.58 5.57 2.23
N TRP A 108 -3.70 5.52 3.23
CA TRP A 108 -4.04 5.23 4.62
C TRP A 108 -3.85 6.47 5.48
N GLU A 109 -4.82 6.77 6.33
CA GLU A 109 -4.74 7.84 7.33
C GLU A 109 -4.10 7.33 8.62
N THR A 110 -4.41 6.09 9.01
CA THR A 110 -3.75 5.38 10.11
C THR A 110 -3.57 3.89 9.75
N GLY A 111 -2.75 3.16 10.51
CA GLY A 111 -2.55 1.72 10.29
C GLY A 111 -1.94 1.39 8.93
N VAL A 112 -0.98 2.21 8.49
CA VAL A 112 -0.38 2.10 7.15
C VAL A 112 0.35 0.75 7.00
N PRO A 113 0.08 -0.03 5.94
CA PRO A 113 0.77 -1.30 5.73
C PRO A 113 2.27 -1.14 5.53
N THR A 114 3.01 -2.18 5.89
CA THR A 114 4.46 -2.25 5.62
C THR A 114 4.75 -2.89 4.27
N LEU A 115 5.99 -2.77 3.79
CA LEU A 115 6.45 -3.50 2.61
C LEU A 115 6.33 -5.02 2.80
N THR A 116 6.55 -5.55 4.00
CA THR A 116 6.33 -6.97 4.30
C THR A 116 4.87 -7.37 4.14
N ASP A 117 3.93 -6.55 4.61
CA ASP A 117 2.49 -6.85 4.44
C ASP A 117 2.10 -6.88 2.96
N VAL A 118 2.64 -5.93 2.18
CA VAL A 118 2.44 -5.88 0.72
C VAL A 118 3.00 -7.11 0.04
N LEU A 119 4.24 -7.50 0.31
CA LEU A 119 4.84 -8.69 -0.30
C LEU A 119 4.12 -9.97 0.11
N TRP A 120 3.63 -10.04 1.34
CA TRP A 120 2.83 -11.16 1.81
C TRP A 120 1.50 -11.27 1.04
N CYS A 121 0.81 -10.14 0.83
CA CYS A 121 -0.52 -10.14 0.24
C CYS A 121 -0.55 -10.13 -1.29
N PHE A 122 0.35 -9.37 -1.92
CA PHE A 122 0.43 -9.32 -3.37
C PHE A 122 1.39 -10.38 -3.95
N GLY A 123 2.30 -10.91 -3.15
CA GLY A 123 3.42 -11.70 -3.63
C GLY A 123 4.58 -10.82 -4.12
N GLU A 124 5.53 -11.46 -4.80
CA GLU A 124 6.68 -10.77 -5.38
C GLU A 124 6.26 -9.91 -6.58
N PRO A 125 6.74 -8.65 -6.67
CA PRO A 125 6.54 -7.84 -7.86
C PRO A 125 7.38 -8.39 -9.02
N THR A 126 7.01 -8.08 -10.25
CA THR A 126 7.84 -8.43 -11.42
C THR A 126 8.97 -7.42 -11.60
N LEU A 127 8.68 -6.15 -11.33
CA LEU A 127 9.60 -5.03 -11.53
C LEU A 127 9.64 -4.16 -10.28
N TYR A 128 10.74 -3.45 -10.11
CA TYR A 128 10.87 -2.37 -9.15
C TYR A 128 11.59 -1.19 -9.75
N ASN A 129 11.40 -0.02 -9.17
CA ASN A 129 12.19 1.18 -9.42
C ASN A 129 12.57 1.79 -8.07
N ALA A 130 13.83 2.17 -7.88
CA ALA A 130 14.29 2.79 -6.65
C ALA A 130 15.30 3.89 -6.95
N PHE A 131 15.04 5.09 -6.47
CA PHE A 131 15.77 6.30 -6.87
C PHE A 131 15.73 7.37 -5.78
N HIS A 132 16.63 8.34 -5.88
CA HIS A 132 16.57 9.56 -5.09
C HIS A 132 15.83 10.67 -5.85
N ALA A 133 14.93 11.37 -5.16
CA ALA A 133 14.23 12.54 -5.69
C ALA A 133 14.59 13.77 -4.86
N GLN A 134 15.02 14.84 -5.51
CA GLN A 134 15.36 16.10 -4.86
C GLN A 134 14.12 17.00 -4.77
N PHE A 135 13.73 17.37 -3.55
CA PHE A 135 12.74 18.41 -3.26
C PHE A 135 13.43 19.63 -2.65
N ALA A 136 12.70 20.73 -2.48
CA ALA A 136 13.25 21.97 -1.92
C ALA A 136 13.73 21.76 -0.47
N GLU A 137 13.05 20.91 0.30
CA GLU A 137 13.29 20.71 1.73
C GLU A 137 14.24 19.54 2.02
N ALA A 138 14.27 18.51 1.17
CA ALA A 138 15.06 17.31 1.39
C ALA A 138 15.26 16.48 0.12
N THR A 139 16.25 15.58 0.13
CA THR A 139 16.31 14.46 -0.81
C THR A 139 15.53 13.28 -0.23
N TRP A 140 14.59 12.75 -0.98
CA TRP A 140 13.79 11.58 -0.59
C TRP A 140 14.29 10.34 -1.32
N THR A 141 14.27 9.19 -0.67
CA THR A 141 14.50 7.89 -1.33
C THR A 141 13.15 7.24 -1.61
N TYR A 142 12.87 6.91 -2.87
CA TYR A 142 11.66 6.23 -3.30
C TYR A 142 11.93 4.76 -3.62
N LEU A 143 10.94 3.92 -3.31
CA LEU A 143 10.77 2.57 -3.85
C LEU A 143 9.40 2.47 -4.47
N GLU A 144 9.36 1.97 -5.69
CA GLU A 144 8.13 1.59 -6.38
C GLU A 144 8.19 0.11 -6.72
N LEU A 145 7.22 -0.67 -6.22
CA LEU A 145 7.03 -2.08 -6.59
C LEU A 145 5.93 -2.16 -7.63
N TRP A 146 6.21 -2.85 -8.74
CA TRP A 146 5.32 -2.92 -9.89
C TRP A 146 4.84 -4.35 -10.12
N TYR A 147 3.53 -4.49 -10.28
CA TYR A 147 2.83 -5.74 -10.59
C TYR A 147 2.08 -5.56 -11.92
N PRO A 148 2.76 -5.60 -13.08
CA PRO A 148 2.17 -5.26 -14.36
C PRO A 148 0.92 -6.07 -14.73
N GLU A 149 0.96 -7.38 -14.45
CA GLU A 149 -0.15 -8.31 -14.71
C GLU A 149 -1.41 -8.01 -13.89
N ARG A 150 -1.27 -7.24 -12.81
CA ARG A 150 -2.39 -6.80 -11.96
C ARG A 150 -2.70 -5.32 -12.13
N GLY A 151 -1.91 -4.58 -12.89
CA GLY A 151 -2.03 -3.13 -12.99
C GLY A 151 -1.83 -2.42 -11.65
N VAL A 152 -0.96 -2.95 -10.78
CA VAL A 152 -0.73 -2.38 -9.43
C VAL A 152 0.68 -1.81 -9.33
N LYS A 153 0.78 -0.62 -8.72
CA LYS A 153 2.03 -0.02 -8.27
C LYS A 153 1.92 0.31 -6.78
N VAL A 154 2.90 -0.11 -6.00
CA VAL A 154 3.02 0.24 -4.57
C VAL A 154 4.18 1.20 -4.42
N THR A 155 3.99 2.30 -3.72
CA THR A 155 5.06 3.28 -3.47
C THR A 155 5.36 3.35 -1.98
N ALA A 156 6.63 3.28 -1.61
CA ALA A 156 7.16 3.65 -0.31
C ALA A 156 8.23 4.72 -0.49
N HIS A 157 8.41 5.59 0.49
CA HIS A 157 9.52 6.54 0.49
C HIS A 157 10.04 6.81 1.89
N GLU A 158 11.29 7.27 1.98
CA GLU A 158 11.82 7.92 3.18
C GLU A 158 12.20 9.37 2.84
N PRO A 159 11.89 10.36 3.70
CA PRO A 159 12.21 11.77 3.47
C PRO A 159 13.71 12.08 3.74
N ARG A 160 14.60 11.16 3.37
CA ARG A 160 16.05 11.23 3.48
C ARG A 160 16.70 10.23 2.53
N LYS A 161 17.99 10.39 2.23
CA LYS A 161 18.77 9.36 1.55
C LYS A 161 18.97 8.15 2.46
N THR A 162 18.67 6.97 1.93
CA THR A 162 18.98 5.67 2.54
C THR A 162 19.87 4.85 1.60
N LEU A 163 20.53 3.82 2.15
CA LEU A 163 21.33 2.87 1.36
C LEU A 163 20.55 1.62 0.93
N GLY A 164 19.31 1.49 1.40
CA GLY A 164 18.46 0.33 1.13
C GLY A 164 17.08 0.50 1.77
N PHE A 165 16.30 -0.57 1.68
CA PHE A 165 14.93 -0.65 2.18
C PHE A 165 14.80 -1.78 3.19
N SER A 166 13.79 -1.71 4.05
CA SER A 166 13.49 -2.76 5.02
C SER A 166 12.02 -3.17 4.92
N GLY A 167 11.71 -4.42 5.25
CA GLY A 167 10.34 -4.92 5.21
C GLY A 167 9.37 -4.16 6.12
N THR A 168 9.88 -3.56 7.21
CA THR A 168 9.09 -2.77 8.17
C THR A 168 8.77 -1.35 7.70
N GLN A 169 9.32 -0.93 6.56
CA GLN A 169 9.04 0.40 6.03
C GLN A 169 7.58 0.53 5.62
N ALA A 170 6.92 1.59 6.09
CA ALA A 170 5.54 1.88 5.70
C ALA A 170 5.46 2.26 4.21
N ILE A 171 4.42 1.77 3.54
CA ILE A 171 4.08 2.25 2.21
C ILE A 171 3.44 3.63 2.30
N THR A 172 3.33 4.32 1.18
CA THR A 172 2.67 5.63 1.09
C THR A 172 1.31 5.52 0.46
N HIS A 173 1.23 4.78 -0.66
CA HIS A 173 0.00 4.58 -1.40
C HIS A 173 0.14 3.38 -2.34
N ILE A 174 -1.00 2.89 -2.80
CA ILE A 174 -1.09 1.92 -3.89
C ILE A 174 -1.87 2.58 -5.02
N VAL A 175 -1.41 2.41 -6.25
CA VAL A 175 -2.12 2.82 -7.47
C VAL A 175 -2.57 1.60 -8.23
N TYR A 176 -3.85 1.57 -8.61
CA TYR A 176 -4.47 0.58 -9.47
C TYR A 176 -4.81 1.23 -10.82
N VAL A 177 -4.50 0.52 -11.89
CA VAL A 177 -4.82 0.87 -13.28
C VAL A 177 -5.20 -0.41 -14.03
N GLN A 178 -5.64 -0.28 -15.27
CA GLN A 178 -5.79 -1.45 -16.14
C GLN A 178 -4.43 -2.12 -16.35
N PRO A 179 -4.32 -3.46 -16.16
CA PRO A 179 -3.10 -4.22 -16.44
C PRO A 179 -2.55 -4.01 -17.86
N GLY A 180 -1.26 -4.25 -18.05
CA GLY A 180 -0.64 -4.10 -19.36
C GLY A 180 0.89 -4.18 -19.33
N GLN A 181 1.48 -3.87 -20.49
CA GLN A 181 2.93 -3.85 -20.61
C GLN A 181 3.52 -2.64 -19.85
N PRO A 182 4.74 -2.75 -19.29
CA PRO A 182 5.35 -1.66 -18.51
C PRO A 182 5.36 -0.31 -19.23
N ARG A 183 5.53 -0.30 -20.56
CA ARG A 183 5.50 0.93 -21.38
C ARG A 183 4.17 1.66 -21.31
N ASP A 184 3.06 0.93 -21.36
CA ASP A 184 1.72 1.52 -21.29
C ASP A 184 1.37 1.91 -19.86
N LEU A 185 1.83 1.12 -18.89
CA LEU A 185 1.63 1.38 -17.46
C LEU A 185 2.28 2.68 -16.98
N ILE A 186 3.41 3.10 -17.55
CA ILE A 186 4.02 4.40 -17.19
C ILE A 186 3.02 5.54 -17.43
N GLN A 187 2.30 5.54 -18.56
CA GLN A 187 1.34 6.60 -18.84
C GLN A 187 0.11 6.53 -17.92
N ARG A 188 -0.28 5.32 -17.50
CA ARG A 188 -1.42 5.12 -16.60
C ARG A 188 -1.10 5.48 -15.14
N PHE A 189 0.07 5.09 -14.64
CA PHE A 189 0.52 5.42 -13.29
C PHE A 189 0.96 6.88 -13.14
N PHE A 190 1.46 7.48 -14.24
CA PHE A 190 1.95 8.85 -14.26
C PHE A 190 1.26 9.61 -15.38
N TRP A 191 -0.01 9.94 -15.17
CA TRP A 191 -0.86 10.61 -16.15
C TRP A 191 -0.28 11.91 -16.73
N ALA A 192 0.60 12.60 -15.99
CA ALA A 192 1.27 13.83 -16.43
C ALA A 192 2.57 13.59 -17.24
N VAL A 193 2.92 12.33 -17.51
CA VAL A 193 4.16 11.96 -18.21
C VAL A 193 3.87 11.63 -19.66
N ASP A 194 4.31 12.51 -20.55
CA ASP A 194 4.16 12.32 -22.00
C ASP A 194 5.05 11.18 -22.52
N ARG A 195 4.50 10.41 -23.45
CA ARG A 195 5.25 9.38 -24.17
C ARG A 195 6.41 10.04 -24.91
N LYS A 196 7.61 9.47 -24.79
CA LYS A 196 8.88 10.00 -25.35
C LYS A 196 9.48 11.19 -24.61
N SER A 197 8.87 11.71 -23.54
CA SER A 197 9.55 12.67 -22.68
C SER A 197 10.79 12.04 -22.04
N GLU A 198 11.79 12.84 -21.70
CA GLU A 198 12.97 12.36 -20.96
C GLU A 198 12.58 11.67 -19.66
N ARG A 199 11.55 12.18 -18.98
CA ARG A 199 10.98 11.57 -17.78
C ARG A 199 10.40 10.19 -18.05
N TYR A 200 9.66 10.01 -19.16
CA TYR A 200 9.16 8.69 -19.57
C TYR A 200 10.31 7.71 -19.81
N VAL A 201 11.35 8.15 -20.53
CA VAL A 201 12.53 7.33 -20.83
C VAL A 201 13.26 6.95 -19.55
N GLY A 202 13.47 7.90 -18.63
CA GLY A 202 14.12 7.68 -17.35
C GLY A 202 13.36 6.68 -16.47
N ILE A 203 12.03 6.80 -16.36
CA ILE A 203 11.22 5.81 -15.62
C ILE A 203 11.39 4.42 -16.25
N LEU A 204 11.29 4.31 -17.58
CA LEU A 204 11.42 3.03 -18.26
C LEU A 204 12.80 2.40 -18.07
N GLN A 205 13.87 3.21 -18.06
CA GLN A 205 15.24 2.74 -17.86
C GLN A 205 15.56 2.38 -16.39
N GLY A 206 14.90 3.03 -15.42
CA GLY A 206 15.05 2.71 -13.99
C GLY A 206 14.30 1.46 -13.54
N LEU A 207 13.36 0.95 -14.34
CA LEU A 207 12.66 -0.30 -14.05
C LEU A 207 13.62 -1.49 -14.14
N LYS A 208 13.76 -2.21 -13.02
CA LYS A 208 14.63 -3.37 -12.85
C LYS A 208 13.82 -4.60 -12.46
N PRO A 209 14.20 -5.82 -12.87
CA PRO A 209 13.56 -7.06 -12.39
C PRO A 209 13.68 -7.21 -10.88
N TRP A 210 12.65 -7.77 -10.23
CA TRP A 210 12.69 -8.06 -8.79
C TRP A 210 13.91 -8.94 -8.43
N PRO A 211 14.73 -8.54 -7.44
CA PRO A 211 15.94 -9.28 -7.09
C PRO A 211 15.70 -10.48 -6.15
N GLY A 212 14.43 -10.83 -5.88
CA GLY A 212 14.03 -11.89 -4.95
C GLY A 212 14.00 -11.49 -3.48
N ASP A 213 14.56 -10.32 -3.12
CA ASP A 213 14.65 -9.86 -1.72
C ASP A 213 14.74 -8.32 -1.64
N ILE A 214 13.97 -7.69 -0.74
CA ILE A 214 14.03 -6.25 -0.46
C ILE A 214 15.46 -5.79 -0.17
N ALA A 215 16.24 -6.57 0.59
CA ALA A 215 17.59 -6.19 0.99
C ALA A 215 18.57 -6.11 -0.20
N LYS A 216 18.20 -6.65 -1.36
CA LYS A 216 19.02 -6.65 -2.60
C LYS A 216 18.61 -5.55 -3.58
N ILE A 217 17.61 -4.75 -3.26
CA ILE A 217 17.21 -3.60 -4.07
C ILE A 217 18.37 -2.61 -4.16
N THR A 218 18.71 -2.21 -5.40
CA THR A 218 19.69 -1.16 -5.64
C THR A 218 18.98 0.17 -5.89
N ILE A 219 19.50 1.25 -5.32
CA ILE A 219 18.99 2.61 -5.55
C ILE A 219 19.79 3.25 -6.67
N ASP A 220 19.10 3.78 -7.67
CA ASP A 220 19.70 4.52 -8.77
C ASP A 220 20.28 5.84 -8.26
N LYS A 221 21.45 6.21 -8.80
CA LYS A 221 22.24 7.35 -8.35
C LYS A 221 21.70 8.68 -8.85
#